data_AF-A0A135TV52-F1
#
_entry.id   AF-A0A135TV52-F1
#
_cell.length_a   1.000
_cell.length_b   1.000
_cell.length_c   1.000
_cell.angle_alpha   90.00
_cell.angle_beta   90.00
_cell.angle_gamma   90.00
#
_symmetry.space_group_name_H-M   'P 1'
#
loop_
_entity.id
_entity.type
_entity.pdbx_description
1 polymer ?
#
loop_
_entity_poly.entity_id
_entity_poly.type
_entity_poly.pdbx_seq_one_letter_code
_entity_poly.pdbx_strand_id
1 'polypeptide(L)'
;MQPNPSRRAHPKTRTGCKTCKSRKIKCDEQRPACKNCLKHGVACGFLASPSLDPMLTLSQHAGELNFLDLELLHHYCNFTAQTLSDNPLLGDFWRLNVVKLGLETDYVMRSILSLAALHLAYLNPDRKDHLLEKSMLHHEISSRTAVGLMEHVQDENKAHLFIFSVLTIYIGKSSRSRFR
;
A
#
# COMPACT_ATOMS: atom_id res chain seq x y z
N MET A 1 35.41 61.02 5.18
CA MET A 1 34.68 59.74 5.22
C MET A 1 33.24 60.03 5.62
N GLN A 2 32.30 60.05 4.67
CA GLN A 2 30.88 60.27 4.99
C GLN A 2 30.25 58.96 5.49
N PRO A 3 29.43 58.99 6.56
CA PRO A 3 28.80 57.78 7.08
C PRO A 3 27.65 57.32 6.17
N ASN A 4 27.64 56.02 5.87
CA ASN A 4 26.63 55.35 5.06
C ASN A 4 25.25 55.46 5.75
N PRO A 5 24.17 55.91 5.08
CA PRO A 5 22.88 56.03 5.72
C PRO A 5 22.36 54.65 6.19
N SER A 6 22.13 54.56 7.50
CA SER A 6 21.49 53.43 8.16
C SER A 6 20.19 53.07 7.43
N ARG A 7 20.12 51.84 6.89
CA ARG A 7 18.94 51.34 6.17
C ARG A 7 17.74 51.37 7.11
N ARG A 8 16.71 52.14 6.72
CA ARG A 8 15.40 52.13 7.39
C ARG A 8 14.92 50.70 7.58
N ALA A 9 14.66 50.32 8.83
CA ALA A 9 14.06 49.04 9.16
C ALA A 9 12.63 49.00 8.60
N HIS A 10 12.37 48.09 7.68
CA HIS A 10 11.02 47.90 7.14
C HIS A 10 10.14 47.12 8.14
N PRO A 11 8.82 47.39 8.17
CA PRO A 11 7.88 46.67 9.02
C PRO A 11 7.91 45.18 8.69
N LYS A 12 8.03 44.35 9.74
CA LYS A 12 8.06 42.89 9.62
C LYS A 12 6.66 42.41 9.24
N THR A 13 6.49 41.95 8.00
CA THR A 13 5.25 41.32 7.55
C THR A 13 5.02 40.00 8.28
N ARG A 14 3.93 39.88 9.04
CA ARG A 14 3.57 38.63 9.75
C ARG A 14 3.19 37.49 8.80
N THR A 15 2.77 37.80 7.58
CA THR A 15 2.19 36.87 6.59
C THR A 15 3.19 36.33 5.55
N GLY A 16 4.45 36.77 5.55
CA GLY A 16 5.48 36.27 4.63
C GLY A 16 5.80 34.77 4.78
N CYS A 17 6.24 34.13 3.69
CA CYS A 17 6.60 32.70 3.69
C CYS A 17 7.80 32.41 4.60
N LYS A 18 7.89 31.15 5.07
CA LYS A 18 8.99 30.71 5.97
C LYS A 18 10.38 30.98 5.38
N THR A 19 10.55 30.74 4.07
CA THR A 19 11.82 30.93 3.36
C THR A 19 12.26 32.39 3.28
N CYS A 20 11.35 33.32 2.99
CA CYS A 20 11.68 34.75 2.99
C CYS A 20 11.98 35.27 4.41
N LYS A 21 11.23 34.77 5.41
CA LYS A 21 11.46 35.11 6.82
C LYS A 21 12.83 34.63 7.31
N SER A 22 13.23 33.39 7.02
CA SER A 22 14.55 32.86 7.40
C SER A 22 15.68 33.62 6.72
N ARG A 23 15.49 33.98 5.44
CA ARG A 23 16.42 34.81 4.66
C ARG A 23 16.42 36.29 5.04
N LYS A 24 15.56 36.72 5.97
CA LYS A 24 15.39 38.12 6.39
C LYS A 24 15.17 39.09 5.20
N ILE A 25 14.46 38.64 4.16
CA ILE A 25 14.08 39.43 2.98
C ILE A 25 12.57 39.67 2.95
N LYS A 26 12.13 40.75 2.28
CA LYS A 26 10.70 41.05 2.11
C LYS A 26 10.03 39.96 1.26
N CYS A 27 8.90 39.44 1.74
CA CYS A 27 8.05 38.54 0.97
C CYS A 27 7.01 39.36 0.22
N ASP A 28 6.73 39.00 -1.03
CA ASP A 28 5.67 39.58 -1.85
C ASP A 28 4.30 38.89 -1.64
N GLU A 29 4.24 37.88 -0.77
CA GLU A 29 3.02 37.21 -0.28
C GLU A 29 2.12 36.57 -1.34
N GLN A 30 2.62 36.46 -2.58
CA GLN A 30 1.92 35.76 -3.65
C GLN A 30 1.86 34.25 -3.41
N ARG A 31 0.76 33.63 -3.84
CA ARG A 31 0.49 32.19 -3.80
C ARG A 31 0.33 31.66 -5.22
N PRO A 32 0.70 30.40 -5.51
CA PRO A 32 1.15 29.34 -4.59
C PRO A 32 2.62 29.47 -4.13
N ALA A 33 3.42 30.31 -4.79
CA ALA A 33 4.78 30.65 -4.39
C ALA A 33 5.02 32.16 -4.56
N CYS A 34 5.88 32.72 -3.70
CA CYS A 34 6.26 34.14 -3.79
C CYS A 34 7.33 34.35 -4.89
N LYS A 35 7.32 35.52 -5.54
CA LYS A 35 8.25 35.89 -6.63
C LYS A 35 9.70 35.80 -6.20
N ASN A 36 10.03 36.17 -4.97
CA ASN A 36 11.40 36.06 -4.47
C ASN A 36 11.89 34.60 -4.38
N CYS A 37 11.02 33.67 -3.97
CA CYS A 37 11.39 32.25 -3.96
C CYS A 37 11.50 31.69 -5.39
N LEU A 38 10.59 32.06 -6.28
CA LEU A 38 10.61 31.66 -7.69
C LEU A 38 11.88 32.17 -8.41
N LYS A 39 12.22 33.45 -8.25
CA LYS A 39 13.39 34.07 -8.89
C LYS A 39 14.71 33.43 -8.44
N HIS A 40 14.78 32.99 -7.19
CA HIS A 40 15.97 32.33 -6.64
C HIS A 40 15.94 30.80 -6.79
N GLY A 41 14.90 30.22 -7.39
CA GLY A 41 14.77 28.77 -7.56
C GLY A 41 14.74 27.98 -6.25
N VAL A 42 14.30 28.60 -5.15
CA VAL A 42 14.26 27.96 -3.82
C VAL A 42 12.84 27.57 -3.43
N ALA A 43 12.69 26.49 -2.66
CA ALA A 43 11.41 26.04 -2.13
C ALA A 43 10.74 27.16 -1.31
N CYS A 44 9.54 27.57 -1.74
CA CYS A 44 8.76 28.58 -1.05
C CYS A 44 7.95 27.91 0.05
N GLY A 45 8.05 28.38 1.30
CA GLY A 45 7.23 27.82 2.40
C GLY A 45 5.71 28.02 2.29
N PHE A 46 5.21 28.63 1.20
CA PHE A 46 3.79 28.63 0.83
C PHE A 46 3.39 27.46 -0.04
N LEU A 47 4.33 26.93 -0.82
CA LEU A 47 4.18 25.61 -1.38
C LEU A 47 4.27 24.69 -0.18
N ALA A 48 3.12 24.17 0.26
CA ALA A 48 3.13 22.95 1.03
C ALA A 48 3.99 22.00 0.19
N SER A 49 5.19 21.70 0.68
CA SER A 49 5.90 20.52 0.23
C SER A 49 4.85 19.42 0.27
N PRO A 50 4.56 18.74 -0.84
CA PRO A 50 4.01 17.40 -0.71
C PRO A 50 5.11 16.64 0.02
N SER A 51 5.11 16.74 1.35
CA SER A 51 5.60 15.69 2.21
C SER A 51 4.67 14.53 1.93
N LEU A 52 4.90 13.90 0.77
CA LEU A 52 4.80 12.47 0.63
C LEU A 52 5.87 11.93 1.59
N ASP A 53 5.58 12.02 2.89
CA ASP A 53 6.00 11.00 3.82
C ASP A 53 4.92 9.93 3.69
N PRO A 54 5.12 8.88 2.88
CA PRO A 54 4.14 7.80 2.77
C PRO A 54 3.89 7.13 4.13
N MET A 55 4.78 7.34 5.11
CA MET A 55 4.66 6.83 6.47
C MET A 55 3.54 7.46 7.30
N LEU A 56 3.21 8.74 7.11
CA LEU A 56 2.22 9.41 7.99
C LEU A 56 0.77 9.20 7.53
N THR A 57 0.53 8.94 6.24
CA THR A 57 -0.79 8.55 5.72
C THR A 57 -1.06 7.05 5.87
N LEU A 58 -0.03 6.20 5.85
CA LEU A 58 -0.21 4.75 6.07
C LEU A 58 -0.56 4.42 7.53
N SER A 59 -0.16 5.29 8.47
CA SER A 59 -0.43 5.11 9.90
C SER A 59 -1.87 5.45 10.33
N GLN A 60 -2.69 6.08 9.48
CA GLN A 60 -4.06 6.46 9.89
C GLN A 60 -5.07 5.30 9.86
N HIS A 61 -4.75 4.19 9.18
CA HIS A 61 -5.62 3.01 9.09
C HIS A 61 -4.97 1.73 9.62
N ALA A 62 -3.75 1.81 10.16
CA ALA A 62 -2.97 0.64 10.59
C ALA A 62 -3.58 -0.17 11.75
N GLY A 63 -4.72 0.27 12.31
CA GLY A 63 -5.47 -0.44 13.35
C GLY A 63 -6.96 -0.60 13.08
N GLU A 64 -7.46 -0.22 11.90
CA GLU A 64 -8.88 -0.37 11.58
C GLU A 64 -9.14 -1.74 10.95
N LEU A 65 -10.14 -2.46 11.47
CA LEU A 65 -10.50 -3.78 10.96
C LEU A 65 -11.05 -3.66 9.53
N ASN A 66 -10.36 -4.27 8.57
CA ASN A 66 -10.81 -4.30 7.19
C ASN A 66 -11.89 -5.38 7.01
N PHE A 67 -13.17 -4.96 7.03
CA PHE A 67 -14.32 -5.85 6.84
C PHE A 67 -14.29 -6.63 5.52
N LEU A 68 -13.70 -6.06 4.46
CA LEU A 68 -13.56 -6.79 3.20
C LEU A 68 -12.58 -7.95 3.32
N ASP A 69 -11.45 -7.76 4.02
CA ASP A 69 -10.50 -8.85 4.21
C ASP A 69 -11.11 -9.96 5.10
N LEU A 70 -11.95 -9.59 6.08
CA LEU A 70 -12.71 -10.56 6.87
C LEU A 70 -13.75 -11.31 6.03
N GLU A 71 -14.48 -10.62 5.15
CA GLU A 71 -15.41 -11.24 4.20
C GLU A 71 -14.68 -12.23 3.28
N LEU A 72 -13.52 -11.84 2.75
CA LEU A 72 -12.68 -12.68 1.90
C LEU A 72 -12.15 -13.91 2.64
N LEU A 73 -11.69 -13.75 3.89
CA LEU A 73 -11.26 -14.88 4.71
C LEU A 73 -12.42 -15.84 5.02
N HIS A 74 -13.60 -15.29 5.35
CA HIS A 74 -14.80 -16.08 5.53
C HIS A 74 -15.18 -16.85 4.25
N HIS A 75 -15.13 -16.18 3.09
CA HIS A 75 -15.38 -16.79 1.78
C HIS A 75 -14.36 -17.87 1.44
N TYR A 76 -13.10 -17.68 1.84
CA TYR A 76 -12.06 -18.68 1.66
C TYR A 76 -12.39 -19.97 2.42
N CYS A 77 -12.65 -19.86 3.72
CA CYS A 77 -12.88 -21.00 4.61
C CYS A 77 -14.13 -21.80 4.24
N ASN A 78 -15.16 -21.14 3.71
CA ASN A 78 -16.45 -21.77 3.42
C ASN A 78 -16.63 -22.22 1.98
N PHE A 79 -15.96 -21.58 1.01
CA PHE A 79 -16.20 -21.86 -0.41
C PHE A 79 -14.92 -22.07 -1.20
N THR A 80 -13.94 -21.17 -1.09
CA THR A 80 -12.74 -21.21 -1.96
C THR A 80 -11.86 -22.43 -1.68
N ALA A 81 -11.63 -22.78 -0.41
CA ALA A 81 -10.79 -23.93 -0.07
C ALA A 81 -11.34 -25.26 -0.63
N GLN A 82 -12.67 -25.38 -0.77
CA GLN A 82 -13.34 -26.57 -1.29
C GLN A 82 -13.09 -26.77 -2.79
N THR A 83 -12.73 -25.72 -3.53
CA THR A 83 -12.47 -25.82 -4.97
C THR A 83 -11.02 -26.16 -5.30
N LEU A 84 -10.14 -26.28 -4.29
CA LEU A 84 -8.71 -26.52 -4.49
C LEU A 84 -8.34 -28.01 -4.53
N SER A 85 -9.24 -28.90 -4.11
CA SER A 85 -8.98 -30.34 -4.10
C SER A 85 -10.26 -31.14 -3.89
N ASP A 86 -10.44 -32.20 -4.67
CA ASP A 86 -11.52 -33.18 -4.48
C ASP A 86 -11.21 -34.19 -3.36
N ASN A 87 -9.95 -34.28 -2.90
CA ASN A 87 -9.56 -35.15 -1.80
C ASN A 87 -9.94 -34.52 -0.44
N PRO A 88 -10.74 -35.20 0.42
CA PRO A 88 -11.19 -34.67 1.71
C PRO A 88 -10.07 -34.27 2.68
N LEU A 89 -8.99 -35.07 2.74
CA LEU A 89 -7.85 -34.77 3.63
C LEU A 89 -7.14 -33.48 3.22
N LEU A 90 -6.99 -33.27 1.91
CA LEU A 90 -6.43 -32.03 1.39
C LEU A 90 -7.42 -30.86 1.53
N GLY A 91 -8.73 -31.11 1.50
CA GLY A 91 -9.75 -30.11 1.81
C GLY A 91 -9.57 -29.50 3.20
N ASP A 92 -9.42 -30.34 4.23
CA ASP A 92 -9.13 -29.88 5.60
C ASP A 92 -7.76 -29.21 5.72
N PHE A 93 -6.77 -29.69 4.97
CA PHE A 93 -5.48 -29.02 4.87
C PHE A 93 -5.60 -27.58 4.37
N TRP A 94 -6.27 -27.36 3.22
CA TRP A 94 -6.45 -26.03 2.63
C TRP A 94 -7.32 -25.12 3.49
N ARG A 95 -8.36 -25.66 4.14
CA ARG A 95 -9.30 -24.88 4.95
C ARG A 95 -8.75 -24.52 6.33
N LEU A 96 -8.09 -25.45 7.02
CA LEU A 96 -7.67 -25.26 8.41
C LEU A 96 -6.18 -24.94 8.52
N ASN A 97 -5.33 -25.79 7.95
CA ASN A 97 -3.88 -25.71 8.15
C ASN A 97 -3.28 -24.53 7.40
N VAL A 98 -3.69 -24.30 6.14
CA VAL A 98 -3.20 -23.17 5.34
C VAL A 98 -3.69 -21.83 5.89
N VAL A 99 -4.91 -21.75 6.44
CA VAL A 99 -5.39 -20.53 7.10
C VAL A 99 -4.62 -20.27 8.38
N LYS A 100 -4.37 -21.29 9.20
CA LYS A 100 -3.52 -21.15 10.40
C LYS A 100 -2.12 -20.62 10.03
N LEU A 101 -1.53 -21.18 8.97
CA LEU A 101 -0.25 -20.71 8.43
C LEU A 101 -0.31 -19.24 7.98
N GLY A 102 -1.42 -18.83 7.35
CA GLY A 102 -1.68 -17.44 6.97
C GLY A 102 -1.78 -16.50 8.17
N LEU A 103 -2.42 -16.91 9.27
CA LEU A 103 -2.51 -16.10 10.49
C LEU A 103 -1.13 -15.85 11.12
N GLU A 104 -0.17 -16.74 10.89
CA GLU A 104 1.22 -16.62 11.36
C GLU A 104 2.10 -15.85 10.35
N THR A 105 1.68 -15.72 9.09
CA THR A 105 2.51 -15.18 8.00
C THR A 105 1.72 -14.30 7.02
N ASP A 106 2.01 -12.99 7.03
CA ASP A 106 1.31 -11.95 6.24
C ASP A 106 1.21 -12.28 4.74
N TYR A 107 2.32 -12.63 4.07
CA TYR A 107 2.27 -12.88 2.62
C TYR A 107 1.48 -14.14 2.25
N VAL A 108 1.38 -15.12 3.15
CA VAL A 108 0.52 -16.30 2.97
C VAL A 108 -0.94 -15.87 3.10
N MET A 109 -1.31 -15.11 4.14
CA MET A 109 -2.67 -14.57 4.30
C MET A 109 -3.09 -13.73 3.09
N ARG A 110 -2.24 -12.83 2.61
CA ARG A 110 -2.54 -12.03 1.41
C ARG A 110 -2.80 -12.89 0.18
N SER A 111 -2.08 -13.99 0.02
CA SER A 111 -2.30 -14.92 -1.10
C SER A 111 -3.64 -15.68 -0.97
N ILE A 112 -4.02 -16.05 0.26
CA ILE A 112 -5.35 -16.62 0.58
C ILE A 112 -6.46 -15.62 0.20
N LEU A 113 -6.35 -14.38 0.69
CA LEU A 113 -7.33 -13.31 0.41
C LEU A 113 -7.43 -12.99 -1.08
N SER A 114 -6.30 -12.98 -1.79
CA SER A 114 -6.27 -12.76 -3.25
C SER A 114 -7.03 -13.83 -4.02
N LEU A 115 -6.81 -15.11 -3.68
CA LEU A 115 -7.50 -16.23 -4.30
C LEU A 115 -9.00 -16.23 -3.98
N ALA A 116 -9.35 -15.91 -2.73
CA ALA A 116 -10.75 -15.75 -2.31
C ALA A 116 -11.44 -14.63 -3.07
N ALA A 117 -10.77 -13.49 -3.26
CA ALA A 117 -11.30 -12.36 -4.01
C ALA A 117 -11.54 -12.71 -5.48
N LEU A 118 -10.64 -13.47 -6.12
CA LEU A 118 -10.86 -13.98 -7.48
C LEU A 118 -12.09 -14.88 -7.57
N HIS A 119 -12.21 -15.81 -6.63
CA HIS A 119 -13.34 -16.73 -6.60
C HIS A 119 -14.66 -15.99 -6.34
N LEU A 120 -14.68 -15.04 -5.41
CA LEU A 120 -15.85 -14.21 -5.13
C LEU A 120 -16.22 -13.32 -6.31
N ALA A 121 -15.23 -12.77 -7.03
CA ALA A 121 -15.43 -11.97 -8.25
C ALA A 121 -16.01 -12.78 -9.41
N TYR A 122 -15.70 -14.08 -9.48
CA TYR A 122 -16.29 -14.99 -10.45
C TYR A 122 -17.78 -15.22 -10.18
N LEU A 123 -18.15 -15.35 -8.89
CA LEU A 123 -19.53 -15.61 -8.47
C LEU A 123 -20.40 -14.35 -8.38
N ASN A 124 -19.80 -13.17 -8.22
CA ASN A 124 -20.53 -11.89 -8.06
C ASN A 124 -20.12 -10.86 -9.13
N PRO A 125 -20.79 -10.87 -10.30
CA PRO A 125 -20.51 -9.93 -11.39
C PRO A 125 -20.59 -8.45 -11.00
N ASP A 126 -21.54 -8.09 -10.12
CA ASP A 126 -21.78 -6.70 -9.72
C ASP A 126 -20.61 -6.06 -8.97
N ARG A 127 -19.85 -6.87 -8.22
CA ARG A 127 -18.68 -6.43 -7.43
C ARG A 127 -17.35 -6.81 -8.05
N LYS A 128 -17.38 -7.36 -9.27
CA LYS A 128 -16.24 -8.03 -9.91
C LYS A 128 -15.01 -7.14 -9.99
N ASP A 129 -15.14 -5.91 -10.50
CA ASP A 129 -13.99 -5.03 -10.73
C ASP A 129 -13.27 -4.67 -9.42
N HIS A 130 -14.03 -4.34 -8.38
CA HIS A 130 -13.49 -4.05 -7.06
C HIS A 130 -12.78 -5.26 -6.42
N LEU A 131 -13.40 -6.44 -6.52
CA LEU A 131 -12.81 -7.67 -5.99
C LEU A 131 -11.53 -8.07 -6.75
N LEU A 132 -11.45 -7.77 -8.04
CA LEU A 132 -10.25 -8.01 -8.83
C LEU A 132 -9.12 -7.07 -8.48
N GLU A 133 -9.41 -5.79 -8.32
CA GLU A 133 -8.43 -4.82 -7.84
C GLU A 133 -7.85 -5.29 -6.48
N LYS A 134 -8.72 -5.75 -5.57
CA LYS A 134 -8.31 -6.29 -4.27
C LYS A 134 -7.48 -7.56 -4.39
N SER A 135 -7.84 -8.46 -5.30
CA SER A 135 -7.03 -9.64 -5.59
C SER A 135 -5.63 -9.27 -6.06
N MET A 136 -5.52 -8.36 -7.04
CA MET A 136 -4.25 -7.91 -7.59
C MET A 136 -3.37 -7.26 -6.51
N LEU A 137 -3.95 -6.35 -5.72
CA LEU A 137 -3.25 -5.67 -4.64
C LEU A 137 -2.65 -6.65 -3.64
N HIS A 138 -3.44 -7.61 -3.14
CA HIS A 138 -2.96 -8.59 -2.18
C HIS A 138 -1.88 -9.50 -2.78
N HIS A 139 -2.04 -9.93 -4.04
CA HIS A 139 -1.05 -10.79 -4.70
C HIS A 139 0.26 -10.06 -5.01
N GLU A 140 0.20 -8.77 -5.36
CA GLU A 140 1.39 -7.94 -5.58
C GLU A 140 2.21 -7.80 -4.29
N ILE A 141 1.53 -7.45 -3.18
CA ILE A 141 2.18 -7.31 -1.88
C ILE A 141 2.76 -8.66 -1.42
N SER A 142 2.01 -9.76 -1.56
CA SER A 142 2.51 -11.08 -1.16
C SER A 142 3.71 -11.52 -1.99
N SER A 143 3.66 -11.31 -3.31
CA SER A 143 4.73 -11.69 -4.23
C SER A 143 6.01 -10.93 -3.95
N ARG A 144 5.93 -9.62 -3.70
CA ARG A 144 7.11 -8.80 -3.36
C ARG A 144 7.83 -9.33 -2.13
N THR A 145 7.08 -9.67 -1.07
CA THR A 145 7.65 -10.24 0.15
C THR A 145 8.23 -11.62 -0.08
N ALA A 146 7.49 -12.51 -0.75
CA ALA A 146 7.91 -13.89 -0.98
C ALA A 146 9.17 -13.96 -1.86
N VAL A 147 9.25 -13.16 -2.94
CA VAL A 147 10.43 -13.11 -3.82
C VAL A 147 11.68 -12.67 -3.04
N GLY A 148 11.56 -11.71 -2.12
CA GLY A 148 12.69 -11.31 -1.27
C GLY A 148 13.19 -12.44 -0.36
N LEU A 149 12.30 -13.34 0.07
CA LEU A 149 12.66 -14.50 0.90
C LEU A 149 13.19 -15.70 0.10
N MET A 150 12.86 -15.78 -1.20
CA MET A 150 13.28 -16.87 -2.08
C MET A 150 14.79 -16.84 -2.39
N GLU A 151 15.46 -15.69 -2.22
CA GLU A 151 16.91 -15.60 -2.39
C GLU A 151 17.66 -16.50 -1.38
N HIS A 152 17.10 -16.68 -0.18
CA HIS A 152 17.70 -17.47 0.90
C HIS A 152 16.64 -18.32 1.60
N VAL A 153 16.29 -19.47 1.00
CA VAL A 153 15.34 -20.42 1.59
C VAL A 153 15.93 -21.06 2.86
N GLN A 154 15.19 -20.98 3.96
CA GLN A 154 15.54 -21.52 5.28
C GLN A 154 14.49 -22.55 5.73
N ASP A 155 14.83 -23.36 6.73
CA ASP A 155 13.90 -24.35 7.28
C ASP A 155 12.62 -23.73 7.86
N GLU A 156 12.71 -22.50 8.35
CA GLU A 156 11.61 -21.74 8.95
C GLU A 156 10.62 -21.19 7.89
N ASN A 157 11.09 -20.88 6.68
CA ASN A 157 10.28 -20.24 5.64
C ASN A 157 9.90 -21.18 4.48
N LYS A 158 10.55 -22.34 4.34
CA LYS A 158 10.32 -23.26 3.22
C LYS A 158 8.86 -23.71 3.06
N ALA A 159 8.17 -23.99 4.17
CA ALA A 159 6.77 -24.39 4.14
C ALA A 159 5.86 -23.24 3.70
N HIS A 160 6.10 -22.02 4.23
CA HIS A 160 5.38 -20.81 3.87
C HIS A 160 5.55 -20.45 2.39
N LEU A 161 6.79 -20.52 1.88
CA LEU A 161 7.11 -20.29 0.47
C LEU A 161 6.49 -21.34 -0.46
N PHE A 162 6.47 -22.61 -0.02
CA PHE A 162 5.80 -23.68 -0.76
C PHE A 162 4.29 -23.40 -0.90
N ILE A 163 3.60 -23.09 0.21
CA ILE A 163 2.16 -22.79 0.17
C ILE A 163 1.85 -21.54 -0.65
N PHE A 164 2.64 -20.47 -0.49
CA PHE A 164 2.55 -19.29 -1.35
C PHE A 164 2.64 -19.65 -2.85
N SER A 165 3.59 -20.52 -3.21
CA SER A 165 3.79 -20.94 -4.60
C SER A 165 2.59 -21.69 -5.15
N VAL A 166 2.00 -22.60 -4.35
CA VAL A 166 0.79 -23.35 -4.76
C VAL A 166 -0.41 -22.42 -4.92
N LEU A 167 -0.63 -21.48 -3.98
CA LEU A 167 -1.71 -20.49 -4.10
C LEU A 167 -1.52 -19.60 -5.33
N THR A 168 -0.29 -19.21 -5.66
CA THR A 168 0.04 -18.44 -6.86
C THR A 168 -0.33 -19.17 -8.15
N ILE A 169 -0.14 -20.50 -8.20
CA ILE A 169 -0.56 -21.32 -9.34
C ILE A 169 -2.09 -21.24 -9.52
N TYR A 170 -2.86 -21.37 -8.44
CA TYR A 170 -4.31 -21.23 -8.50
C TYR A 170 -4.76 -19.83 -8.92
N ILE A 171 -4.14 -18.78 -8.38
CA ILE A 171 -4.38 -17.38 -8.77
C ILE A 171 -4.13 -17.19 -10.28
N GLY A 172 -3.02 -17.72 -10.79
CA GLY A 172 -2.66 -17.64 -12.22
C GLY A 172 -3.59 -18.43 -13.14
N LYS A 173 -4.11 -19.59 -12.70
CA LYS A 173 -5.10 -20.35 -13.47
C LYS A 173 -6.45 -19.62 -13.52
N SER A 174 -6.92 -19.10 -12.40
CA SER A 174 -8.20 -18.40 -12.27
C SER A 174 -8.24 -17.07 -13.03
N SER A 175 -7.10 -16.42 -13.24
CA SER A 175 -7.00 -15.22 -14.08
C SER A 175 -6.96 -15.53 -15.58
N ARG A 176 -6.49 -16.73 -15.98
CA ARG A 176 -6.41 -17.15 -17.39
C ARG A 176 -7.72 -17.73 -17.96
N SER A 177 -8.59 -18.29 -17.13
CA SER A 177 -9.94 -18.74 -17.57
C SER A 177 -10.81 -17.59 -18.12
N ARG A 178 -10.36 -16.34 -17.95
CA ARG A 178 -11.00 -15.11 -18.44
C ARG A 178 -10.62 -14.72 -19.88
N PHE A 179 -9.59 -15.33 -20.48
CA PHE A 179 -9.17 -15.08 -21.87
C PHE A 179 -9.65 -16.16 -22.86
N ARG A 180 -10.66 -16.94 -22.47
CA ARG A 180 -11.40 -17.84 -23.36
C ARG A 180 -12.88 -17.56 -23.28
#